data_AF-A0A9E2J743-F1
#
_entry.id   AF-A0A9E2J743-F1
#
_cell.length_a   1.000
_cell.length_b   1.000
_cell.length_c   1.000
_cell.angle_alpha   90.00
_cell.angle_beta   90.00
_cell.angle_gamma   90.00
#
_symmetry.space_group_name_H-M   'P 1'
#
loop_
_entity.id
_entity.type
_entity.pdbx_description
1 polymer ?
#
loop_
_entity_poly.entity_id
_entity_poly.type
_entity_poly.pdbx_seq_one_letter_code
_entity_poly.pdbx_strand_id
1 'polypeptide(L)'
;MKKVIIAIIVFTSAVCAQTMPKGYELGGSTLKKTNDETPAGNTIEDILAIGDTIWLATGEGLSRSLDNGVTWTNYYNTEAFGTESVATVAYNNGAIWASTWHLSKDVEGAFEGSGLRYSLDNGETWTIVPQPLDEPGDTLVTYGNNILYAEAETKAGDNLIRDIDFLNNTIFIADHAGGFRKSSNMGQTWQRVVVPPDYLDSIKPTDTLNFRMQPKRKNEPEHHLNYIAYSLEITNDGVIFAGTAGGINKSDDGGISWVKFNHTNQANSISGNHIIEMNYNEFDKSLWATTWKAEGQTEYWAVSRTTNGGNNWEVFLPGFRAHEFDFISYGDGPSQVIVASEEGVYRSYNDGILWLTAPQIFDSITKVKLASNNFRSIEIQEGESENNIWVGSNSNGMGRITEQQGASAWDGLWKVFLASEKLTDPSSTKAFPNPFSPSQEKIKIQFSTNNTDAEISIRIFDFGMNLVKTLLQNAPRTSAFDEYFEFWDGRNEKGKVVPNGVYFYRIDIGNNDPLFGKIMILN
;
A
#
# COMPACT_ATOMS: atom_id res chain seq x y z
N MET A 1 3.57 -39.28 -67.51
CA MET A 1 3.63 -38.10 -66.63
C MET A 1 3.54 -38.55 -65.18
N LYS A 2 4.65 -38.64 -64.46
CA LYS A 2 4.67 -38.90 -63.00
C LYS A 2 4.74 -37.57 -62.28
N LYS A 3 3.73 -37.25 -61.46
CA LYS A 3 3.73 -36.07 -60.59
C LYS A 3 4.52 -36.40 -59.33
N VAL A 4 5.56 -35.62 -59.05
CA VAL A 4 6.31 -35.66 -57.79
C VAL A 4 5.70 -34.58 -56.89
N ILE A 5 5.22 -34.98 -55.72
CA ILE A 5 4.76 -34.06 -54.67
C ILE A 5 5.94 -33.88 -53.70
N ILE A 6 6.42 -32.65 -53.57
CA ILE A 6 7.41 -32.26 -52.56
C ILE A 6 6.62 -31.62 -51.42
N ALA A 7 6.58 -32.28 -50.27
CA ALA A 7 6.07 -31.72 -49.02
C ALA A 7 7.22 -31.00 -48.31
N ILE A 8 7.11 -29.68 -48.12
CA ILE A 8 8.03 -28.89 -47.31
C ILE A 8 7.49 -28.92 -45.88
N ILE A 9 8.20 -29.60 -44.99
CA ILE A 9 7.97 -29.55 -43.55
C ILE A 9 8.84 -28.42 -43.00
N VAL A 10 8.20 -27.34 -42.53
CA VAL A 10 8.87 -26.23 -41.83
C VAL A 10 8.88 -26.55 -40.34
N PHE A 11 10.07 -26.79 -39.78
CA PHE A 11 10.26 -26.80 -38.33
C PHE A 11 10.41 -25.36 -37.83
N THR A 12 9.45 -24.86 -37.05
CA THR A 12 9.61 -23.63 -36.27
C THR A 12 10.25 -23.99 -34.93
N SER A 13 11.55 -23.74 -34.79
CA SER A 13 12.21 -23.73 -33.49
C SER A 13 11.97 -22.37 -32.83
N ALA A 14 11.25 -22.34 -31.70
CA ALA A 14 11.22 -21.18 -30.83
C ALA A 14 12.57 -21.08 -30.13
N VAL A 15 13.38 -20.10 -30.51
CA VAL A 15 14.60 -19.75 -29.80
C VAL A 15 14.19 -18.82 -28.67
N CYS A 16 14.22 -19.28 -27.42
CA CYS A 16 14.16 -18.40 -26.27
C CYS A 16 15.42 -17.53 -26.28
N ALA A 17 15.26 -16.24 -26.60
CA ALA A 17 16.30 -15.26 -26.42
C ALA A 17 16.51 -15.04 -24.91
N GLN A 18 17.73 -15.25 -24.42
CA GLN A 18 18.16 -14.68 -23.15
C GLN A 18 18.01 -13.16 -23.25
N THR A 19 17.23 -12.57 -22.35
CA THR A 19 17.08 -11.12 -22.24
C THR A 19 18.41 -10.52 -21.80
N MET A 20 19.12 -9.88 -22.72
CA MET A 20 20.26 -9.04 -22.33
C MET A 20 19.74 -7.81 -21.58
N PRO A 21 20.44 -7.34 -20.53
CA PRO A 21 20.05 -6.14 -19.81
C PRO A 21 20.00 -4.94 -20.77
N LYS A 22 18.87 -4.21 -20.76
CA LYS A 22 18.57 -3.17 -21.76
C LYS A 22 19.16 -1.80 -21.46
N GLY A 23 19.81 -1.59 -20.32
CA GLY A 23 20.45 -0.32 -19.99
C GLY A 23 21.35 -0.41 -18.76
N TYR A 24 22.43 0.37 -18.82
CA TYR A 24 23.34 0.63 -17.70
C TYR A 24 23.66 2.12 -17.71
N GLU A 25 23.70 2.72 -16.54
CA GLU A 25 24.19 4.08 -16.39
C GLU A 25 25.70 4.07 -16.11
N LEU A 26 26.46 4.85 -16.88
CA LEU A 26 27.90 5.03 -16.68
C LEU A 26 28.12 6.39 -16.02
N GLY A 27 28.63 6.39 -14.78
CA GLY A 27 28.94 7.63 -14.05
C GLY A 27 29.19 7.48 -12.55
N GLY A 28 28.67 6.40 -11.93
CA GLY A 28 28.90 6.07 -10.52
C GLY A 28 30.09 5.13 -10.27
N SER A 29 30.48 4.95 -9.01
CA SER A 29 31.50 3.96 -8.59
C SER A 29 31.02 2.50 -8.70
N THR A 30 29.77 2.27 -9.11
CA THR A 30 29.16 0.96 -9.36
C THR A 30 28.26 1.01 -10.59
N LEU A 31 28.25 -0.07 -11.38
CA LEU A 31 27.30 -0.27 -12.47
C LEU A 31 25.92 -0.59 -11.86
N LYS A 32 24.91 0.21 -12.15
CA LYS A 32 23.52 -0.08 -11.80
C LYS A 32 22.72 -0.50 -13.04
N LYS A 33 21.81 -1.45 -12.86
CA LYS A 33 20.81 -1.84 -13.87
C LYS A 33 19.81 -0.68 -13.99
N THR A 34 19.37 -0.35 -15.20
CA THR A 34 18.36 0.72 -15.37
C THR A 34 16.94 0.25 -15.03
N ASN A 35 16.66 -1.06 -15.14
CA ASN A 35 15.32 -1.62 -14.95
C ASN A 35 15.35 -2.95 -14.20
N ASP A 36 14.58 -3.08 -13.13
CA ASP A 36 14.36 -4.29 -12.34
C ASP A 36 13.14 -5.09 -12.84
N GLU A 37 13.09 -6.37 -12.46
CA GLU A 37 11.97 -7.28 -12.79
C GLU A 37 10.85 -7.20 -11.75
N THR A 38 11.13 -6.62 -10.59
CA THR A 38 10.23 -6.54 -9.43
C THR A 38 10.34 -5.17 -8.75
N PRO A 39 9.30 -4.73 -8.03
CA PRO A 39 9.37 -3.52 -7.21
C PRO A 39 10.34 -3.70 -6.04
N ALA A 40 10.68 -2.60 -5.37
CA ALA A 40 11.66 -2.59 -4.29
C ALA A 40 11.23 -3.37 -3.04
N GLY A 41 9.91 -3.36 -2.74
CA GLY A 41 9.38 -3.83 -1.47
C GLY A 41 8.20 -4.78 -1.58
N ASN A 42 7.97 -5.53 -0.50
CA ASN A 42 6.81 -6.45 -0.37
C ASN A 42 5.70 -5.92 0.53
N THR A 43 5.95 -4.84 1.28
CA THR A 43 4.91 -4.05 1.93
C THR A 43 4.49 -2.97 0.96
N ILE A 44 3.25 -3.01 0.49
CA ILE A 44 2.71 -2.08 -0.49
C ILE A 44 1.75 -1.15 0.25
N GLU A 45 2.23 0.05 0.55
CA GLU A 45 1.48 1.03 1.35
C GLU A 45 0.44 1.74 0.49
N ASP A 46 0.80 2.09 -0.75
CA ASP A 46 -0.04 2.86 -1.66
C ASP A 46 0.31 2.54 -3.14
N ILE A 47 -0.66 2.65 -4.04
CA ILE A 47 -0.55 2.37 -5.46
C ILE A 47 -1.22 3.49 -6.23
N LEU A 48 -0.53 4.05 -7.22
CA LEU A 48 -1.08 5.08 -8.11
C LEU A 48 -0.85 4.71 -9.57
N ALA A 49 -1.90 4.70 -10.38
CA ALA A 49 -1.85 4.42 -11.81
C ALA A 49 -2.20 5.66 -12.65
N ILE A 50 -1.35 5.98 -13.64
CA ILE A 50 -1.55 7.10 -14.55
C ILE A 50 -1.25 6.63 -15.98
N GLY A 51 -2.30 6.31 -16.73
CA GLY A 51 -2.12 5.54 -17.99
C GLY A 51 -1.32 4.28 -17.68
N ASP A 52 -0.35 3.90 -18.51
CA ASP A 52 0.49 2.71 -18.30
C ASP A 52 1.55 2.84 -17.17
N THR A 53 1.63 4.01 -16.52
CA THR A 53 2.60 4.26 -15.47
C THR A 53 2.04 3.86 -14.11
N ILE A 54 2.76 3.03 -13.37
CA ILE A 54 2.39 2.59 -12.03
C ILE A 54 3.45 3.08 -11.04
N TRP A 55 3.01 3.70 -9.97
CA TRP A 55 3.83 4.09 -8.83
C TRP A 55 3.44 3.27 -7.61
N LEU A 56 4.43 2.84 -6.85
CA LEU A 56 4.23 2.08 -5.62
C LEU A 56 4.97 2.73 -4.48
N ALA A 57 4.24 3.13 -3.45
CA ALA A 57 4.80 3.39 -2.13
C ALA A 57 5.05 2.04 -1.44
N THR A 58 6.28 1.79 -1.01
CA THR A 58 6.64 0.55 -0.34
C THR A 58 7.41 0.78 0.95
N GLY A 59 7.44 -0.26 1.80
CA GLY A 59 8.31 -0.29 2.97
C GLY A 59 9.80 -0.12 2.62
N GLU A 60 10.18 -0.45 1.40
CA GLU A 60 11.53 -0.32 0.84
C GLU A 60 11.58 0.77 -0.24
N GLY A 61 10.94 1.91 -0.02
CA GLY A 61 11.04 3.09 -0.87
C GLY A 61 10.01 3.14 -2.02
N LEU A 62 10.23 4.03 -2.98
CA LEU A 62 9.34 4.21 -4.13
C LEU A 62 9.74 3.26 -5.27
N SER A 63 8.76 2.73 -5.99
CA SER A 63 8.99 2.00 -7.26
C SER A 63 8.11 2.57 -8.36
N ARG A 64 8.63 2.62 -9.60
CA ARG A 64 7.90 3.09 -10.80
C ARG A 64 7.95 2.04 -11.88
N SER A 65 6.84 1.78 -12.56
CA SER A 65 6.80 1.06 -13.83
C SER A 65 6.22 1.97 -14.91
N LEU A 66 6.74 1.89 -16.13
CA LEU A 66 6.24 2.61 -17.31
C LEU A 66 5.53 1.69 -18.31
N ASP A 67 5.37 0.42 -17.96
CA ASP A 67 4.94 -0.65 -18.86
C ASP A 67 4.00 -1.63 -18.14
N ASN A 68 3.10 -1.11 -17.30
CA ASN A 68 2.12 -1.89 -16.54
C ASN A 68 2.76 -3.02 -15.71
N GLY A 69 3.83 -2.69 -14.99
CA GLY A 69 4.53 -3.57 -14.07
C GLY A 69 5.42 -4.64 -14.73
N VAL A 70 5.66 -4.58 -16.04
CA VAL A 70 6.56 -5.53 -16.72
C VAL A 70 8.01 -5.30 -16.29
N THR A 71 8.42 -4.04 -16.17
CA THR A 71 9.71 -3.62 -15.61
C THR A 71 9.56 -2.47 -14.62
N TRP A 72 10.54 -2.36 -13.72
CA TRP A 72 10.51 -1.44 -12.59
C TRP A 72 11.77 -0.56 -12.53
N THR A 73 11.62 0.69 -12.13
CA THR A 73 12.68 1.57 -11.65
C THR A 73 12.48 1.75 -10.16
N ASN A 74 13.43 1.26 -9.36
CA ASN A 74 13.36 1.30 -7.91
C ASN A 74 14.21 2.46 -7.37
N TYR A 75 13.64 3.26 -6.46
CA TYR A 75 14.31 4.42 -5.89
C TYR A 75 14.98 4.15 -4.54
N TYR A 76 14.84 2.95 -3.97
CA TYR A 76 15.58 2.54 -2.78
C TYR A 76 17.11 2.61 -3.01
N ASN A 77 17.86 3.08 -2.03
CA ASN A 77 19.30 3.35 -2.08
C ASN A 77 19.74 4.33 -3.20
N THR A 78 18.84 5.20 -3.65
CA THR A 78 19.20 6.37 -4.48
C THR A 78 19.55 7.57 -3.60
N GLU A 79 20.15 8.61 -4.19
CA GLU A 79 20.48 9.85 -3.46
C GLU A 79 19.25 10.54 -2.87
N ALA A 80 18.12 10.55 -3.60
CA ALA A 80 16.91 11.25 -3.19
C ALA A 80 16.10 10.53 -2.12
N PHE A 81 16.16 9.19 -2.06
CA PHE A 81 15.34 8.38 -1.16
C PHE A 81 16.13 7.66 -0.08
N GLY A 82 17.44 7.47 -0.24
CA GLY A 82 18.26 6.74 0.75
C GLY A 82 17.65 5.38 1.08
N THR A 83 17.43 5.11 2.36
CA THR A 83 16.77 3.88 2.85
C THR A 83 15.37 4.15 3.41
N GLU A 84 14.73 5.23 2.99
CA GLU A 84 13.41 5.64 3.49
C GLU A 84 12.31 4.74 2.91
N SER A 85 11.31 4.46 3.74
CA SER A 85 10.01 3.93 3.32
C SER A 85 9.15 5.06 2.73
N VAL A 86 8.12 4.71 1.96
CA VAL A 86 7.16 5.67 1.41
C VAL A 86 5.78 5.33 1.96
N ALA A 87 5.03 6.32 2.45
CA ALA A 87 3.68 6.11 2.99
C ALA A 87 2.58 6.31 1.94
N THR A 88 2.64 7.40 1.17
CA THR A 88 1.68 7.67 0.08
C THR A 88 2.40 8.23 -1.16
N VAL A 89 1.79 8.04 -2.32
CA VAL A 89 2.17 8.66 -3.59
C VAL A 89 0.97 9.39 -4.19
N ALA A 90 1.17 10.64 -4.60
CA ALA A 90 0.11 11.46 -5.16
C ALA A 90 0.53 12.15 -6.45
N TYR A 91 -0.42 12.45 -7.33
CA TYR A 91 -0.16 13.12 -8.60
C TYR A 91 -1.04 14.35 -8.79
N ASN A 92 -0.42 15.43 -9.26
CA ASN A 92 -1.16 16.62 -9.70
C ASN A 92 -0.42 17.35 -10.80
N ASN A 93 -1.10 17.61 -11.92
CA ASN A 93 -0.62 18.47 -13.01
C ASN A 93 0.82 18.19 -13.49
N GLY A 94 1.18 16.91 -13.66
CA GLY A 94 2.51 16.50 -14.12
C GLY A 94 3.55 16.32 -13.02
N ALA A 95 3.21 16.63 -11.76
CA ALA A 95 4.06 16.42 -10.60
C ALA A 95 3.69 15.14 -9.86
N ILE A 96 4.68 14.30 -9.55
CA ILE A 96 4.54 13.15 -8.66
C ILE A 96 5.11 13.54 -7.29
N TRP A 97 4.38 13.23 -6.24
CA TRP A 97 4.75 13.46 -4.84
C TRP A 97 4.81 12.14 -4.09
N ALA A 98 5.78 11.98 -3.20
CA ALA A 98 5.92 10.82 -2.34
C ALA A 98 6.23 11.28 -0.90
N SER A 99 5.45 10.82 0.08
CA SER A 99 5.76 11.04 1.50
C SER A 99 6.61 9.92 2.06
N THR A 100 7.50 10.25 2.99
CA THR A 100 8.57 9.31 3.37
C THR A 100 8.85 9.29 4.86
N TRP A 101 9.35 8.14 5.32
CA TRP A 101 9.56 7.85 6.73
C TRP A 101 10.54 6.70 6.97
N HIS A 102 10.95 6.55 8.23
CA HIS A 102 11.72 5.42 8.70
C HIS A 102 11.43 5.08 10.17
N LEU A 103 11.93 3.94 10.63
CA LEU A 103 11.91 3.58 12.06
C LEU A 103 12.90 4.47 12.83
N SER A 104 12.43 5.08 13.91
CA SER A 104 13.23 5.90 14.81
C SER A 104 14.45 5.14 15.33
N LYS A 105 15.59 5.82 15.34
CA LYS A 105 16.84 5.31 15.94
C LYS A 105 16.88 5.53 17.45
N ASP A 106 16.09 6.49 17.94
CA ASP A 106 16.10 6.92 19.34
C ASP A 106 15.05 6.18 20.18
N VAL A 107 13.93 5.80 19.56
CA VAL A 107 12.82 5.12 20.24
C VAL A 107 12.45 3.85 19.47
N GLU A 108 12.73 2.69 20.08
CA GLU A 108 12.44 1.39 19.48
C GLU A 108 10.96 1.26 19.09
N GLY A 109 10.71 0.95 17.82
CA GLY A 109 9.36 0.76 17.26
C GLY A 109 8.58 2.05 16.96
N ALA A 110 9.16 3.23 17.20
CA ALA A 110 8.56 4.49 16.77
C ALA A 110 8.90 4.80 15.31
N PHE A 111 8.07 5.63 14.66
CA PHE A 111 8.25 6.07 13.28
C PHE A 111 8.64 7.55 13.26
N GLU A 112 9.45 7.95 12.28
CA GLU A 112 9.86 9.33 12.04
C GLU A 112 9.56 9.72 10.59
N GLY A 113 8.84 10.82 10.39
CA GLY A 113 8.64 11.40 9.07
C GLY A 113 9.94 12.03 8.53
N SER A 114 10.25 11.83 7.25
CA SER A 114 11.42 12.41 6.59
C SER A 114 11.05 13.37 5.45
N GLY A 115 9.79 13.83 5.44
CA GLY A 115 9.26 14.81 4.52
C GLY A 115 8.75 14.23 3.21
N LEU A 116 8.80 15.06 2.17
CA LEU A 116 8.28 14.75 0.84
C LEU A 116 9.42 14.72 -0.18
N ARG A 117 9.19 13.99 -1.27
CA ARG A 117 9.97 14.10 -2.50
C ARG A 117 9.00 14.34 -3.63
N TYR A 118 9.34 15.25 -4.53
CA TYR A 118 8.55 15.44 -5.74
C TYR A 118 9.40 15.46 -7.00
N SER A 119 8.79 15.02 -8.09
CA SER A 119 9.39 15.01 -9.42
C SER A 119 8.46 15.71 -10.42
N LEU A 120 9.05 16.48 -11.32
CA LEU A 120 8.36 17.18 -12.43
C LEU A 120 8.71 16.59 -13.80
N ASP A 121 9.52 15.53 -13.82
CA ASP A 121 10.04 14.87 -15.02
C ASP A 121 9.77 13.36 -14.97
N ASN A 122 8.61 13.00 -14.41
CA ASN A 122 8.13 11.61 -14.29
C ASN A 122 9.02 10.70 -13.43
N GLY A 123 9.88 11.24 -12.56
CA GLY A 123 10.75 10.48 -11.66
C GLY A 123 12.22 10.43 -12.03
N GLU A 124 12.63 11.11 -13.10
CA GLU A 124 14.04 11.13 -13.49
C GLU A 124 14.88 11.95 -12.50
N THR A 125 14.35 13.06 -11.99
CA THR A 125 14.94 13.84 -10.91
C THR A 125 13.95 14.14 -9.81
N TRP A 126 14.47 14.34 -8.60
CA TRP A 126 13.68 14.52 -7.38
C TRP A 126 14.14 15.73 -6.59
N THR A 127 13.17 16.53 -6.13
CA THR A 127 13.38 17.59 -5.15
C THR A 127 12.94 17.11 -3.78
N ILE A 128 13.80 17.30 -2.77
CA ILE A 128 13.51 16.95 -1.38
C ILE A 128 12.88 18.15 -0.68
N VAL A 129 11.74 17.92 -0.04
CA VAL A 129 11.08 18.87 0.87
C VAL A 129 11.18 18.29 2.28
N PRO A 130 11.84 18.98 3.24
CA PRO A 130 11.97 18.49 4.60
C PRO A 130 10.60 18.25 5.27
N GLN A 131 10.59 17.40 6.31
CA GLN A 131 9.41 17.22 7.16
C GLN A 131 8.91 18.59 7.65
N PRO A 132 7.63 18.94 7.45
CA PRO A 132 7.06 20.17 7.96
C PRO A 132 7.08 20.19 9.49
N LEU A 133 7.92 21.05 10.06
CA LEU A 133 8.03 21.25 11.50
C LEU A 133 7.85 22.73 11.82
N ASP A 134 7.36 22.97 13.02
CA ASP A 134 7.16 24.30 13.56
C ASP A 134 8.41 24.76 14.32
N GLU A 135 8.66 26.07 14.34
CA GLU A 135 9.64 26.63 15.28
C GLU A 135 9.06 26.62 16.70
N PRO A 136 9.89 26.51 17.76
CA PRO A 136 9.39 26.50 19.14
C PRO A 136 8.50 27.71 19.52
N GLY A 137 8.60 28.82 18.78
CA GLY A 137 7.79 30.03 18.96
C GLY A 137 6.45 30.04 18.24
N ASP A 138 6.19 29.11 17.31
CA ASP A 138 5.01 29.08 16.43
C ASP A 138 3.77 28.56 17.16
N THR A 139 3.42 29.21 18.26
CA THR A 139 2.43 28.74 19.24
C THR A 139 1.03 29.33 19.03
N LEU A 140 0.84 30.16 18.00
CA LEU A 140 -0.41 30.86 17.73
C LEU A 140 -0.81 30.71 16.27
N VAL A 141 -2.12 30.56 16.03
CA VAL A 141 -2.73 30.54 14.69
C VAL A 141 -3.84 31.58 14.65
N THR A 142 -3.83 32.44 13.62
CA THR A 142 -4.94 33.35 13.35
C THR A 142 -6.02 32.65 12.55
N TYR A 143 -7.26 32.66 13.04
CA TYR A 143 -8.41 32.05 12.39
C TYR A 143 -9.60 33.02 12.41
N GLY A 144 -9.73 33.81 11.35
CA GLY A 144 -10.70 34.90 11.27
C GLY A 144 -10.48 35.96 12.34
N ASN A 145 -11.48 36.18 13.19
CA ASN A 145 -11.39 37.09 14.34
C ASN A 145 -10.73 36.45 15.58
N ASN A 146 -10.29 35.19 15.51
CA ASN A 146 -9.72 34.44 16.62
C ASN A 146 -8.19 34.35 16.53
N ILE A 147 -7.55 34.29 17.71
CA ILE A 147 -6.16 33.88 17.88
C ILE A 147 -6.19 32.62 18.75
N LEU A 148 -5.87 31.49 18.16
CA LEU A 148 -5.92 30.18 18.79
C LEU A 148 -4.50 29.76 19.19
N TYR A 149 -4.38 29.09 20.33
CA TYR A 149 -3.12 28.46 20.71
C TYR A 149 -2.94 27.16 19.94
N ALA A 150 -1.74 26.93 19.41
CA ALA A 150 -1.34 25.68 18.80
C ALA A 150 -0.03 25.20 19.45
N GLU A 151 0.05 23.93 19.84
CA GLU A 151 1.33 23.34 20.23
C GLU A 151 2.24 23.26 19.00
N ALA A 152 3.48 23.74 19.14
CA ALA A 152 4.46 23.66 18.08
C ALA A 152 4.97 22.22 17.95
N GLU A 153 4.77 21.60 16.79
CA GLU A 153 5.34 20.29 16.49
C GLU A 153 6.77 20.47 15.96
N THR A 154 7.72 20.34 16.88
CA THR A 154 9.15 20.63 16.65
C THR A 154 9.96 19.39 16.30
N LYS A 155 9.33 18.21 16.29
CA LYS A 155 10.00 16.93 16.04
C LYS A 155 9.26 16.10 15.00
N ALA A 156 10.03 15.34 14.24
CA ALA A 156 9.50 14.43 13.23
C ALA A 156 8.98 13.09 13.79
N GLY A 157 9.30 12.77 15.05
CA GLY A 157 8.86 11.55 15.72
C GLY A 157 7.36 11.52 15.87
N ASP A 158 6.74 10.44 15.38
CA ASP A 158 5.28 10.26 15.29
C ASP A 158 4.57 11.32 14.42
N ASN A 159 5.33 12.08 13.62
CA ASN A 159 4.84 13.11 12.72
C ASN A 159 5.09 12.73 11.25
N LEU A 160 4.36 11.70 10.81
CA LEU A 160 4.40 11.17 9.45
C LEU A 160 3.35 11.84 8.59
N ILE A 161 3.71 12.21 7.36
CA ILE A 161 2.73 12.58 6.33
C ILE A 161 2.07 11.29 5.81
N ARG A 162 0.83 11.07 6.24
CA ARG A 162 0.03 9.88 5.93
C ARG A 162 -0.58 9.94 4.54
N ASP A 163 -0.99 11.14 4.13
CA ASP A 163 -1.75 11.35 2.92
C ASP A 163 -1.52 12.75 2.32
N ILE A 164 -1.70 12.89 1.01
CA ILE A 164 -1.48 14.10 0.21
C ILE A 164 -2.61 14.26 -0.80
N ASP A 165 -3.24 15.43 -0.80
CA ASP A 165 -4.22 15.77 -1.83
C ASP A 165 -4.15 17.25 -2.24
N PHE A 166 -4.87 17.64 -3.29
CA PHE A 166 -4.69 18.92 -3.96
C PHE A 166 -6.01 19.65 -4.18
N LEU A 167 -6.03 20.93 -3.77
CA LEU A 167 -7.05 21.87 -4.22
C LEU A 167 -6.40 22.87 -5.18
N ASN A 168 -6.62 22.67 -6.48
CA ASN A 168 -5.93 23.41 -7.55
C ASN A 168 -4.39 23.23 -7.44
N ASN A 169 -3.66 24.32 -7.19
CA ASN A 169 -2.20 24.31 -6.98
C ASN A 169 -1.81 24.28 -5.49
N THR A 170 -2.79 24.16 -4.58
CA THR A 170 -2.55 24.07 -3.15
C THR A 170 -2.44 22.61 -2.75
N ILE A 171 -1.32 22.25 -2.13
CA ILE A 171 -1.07 20.92 -1.58
C ILE A 171 -1.64 20.91 -0.17
N PHE A 172 -2.44 19.90 0.15
CA PHE A 172 -2.85 19.54 1.49
C PHE A 172 -2.13 18.27 1.90
N ILE A 173 -1.73 18.19 3.17
CA ILE A 173 -1.12 16.99 3.74
C ILE A 173 -1.77 16.66 5.08
N ALA A 174 -1.93 15.36 5.35
CA ALA A 174 -2.30 14.83 6.65
C ALA A 174 -1.02 14.47 7.42
N ASP A 175 -0.52 15.39 8.23
CA ASP A 175 0.67 15.18 9.06
C ASP A 175 0.23 14.64 10.43
N HIS A 176 0.64 13.43 10.78
CA HIS A 176 0.01 12.64 11.85
C HIS A 176 -0.11 13.40 13.19
N ALA A 177 0.99 13.92 13.73
CA ALA A 177 1.00 14.73 14.96
C ALA A 177 0.86 16.24 14.69
N GLY A 178 1.30 16.70 13.51
CA GLY A 178 1.29 18.08 13.06
C GLY A 178 -0.08 18.56 12.58
N GLY A 179 -1.05 17.67 12.48
CA GLY A 179 -2.38 17.89 11.94
C GLY A 179 -2.38 18.14 10.43
N PHE A 180 -3.47 18.70 9.93
CA PHE A 180 -3.54 19.07 8.52
C PHE A 180 -2.71 20.33 8.24
N ARG A 181 -1.91 20.28 7.18
CA ARG A 181 -1.16 21.45 6.70
C ARG A 181 -1.42 21.67 5.22
N LYS A 182 -1.24 22.91 4.77
CA LYS A 182 -1.32 23.26 3.36
C LYS A 182 -0.18 24.14 2.88
N SER A 183 0.16 24.02 1.60
CA SER A 183 1.20 24.79 0.94
C SER A 183 0.75 25.24 -0.45
N SER A 184 0.99 26.51 -0.79
CA SER A 184 0.72 27.08 -2.11
C SER A 184 1.99 27.37 -2.91
N ASN A 185 3.14 26.93 -2.40
CA ASN A 185 4.46 27.17 -2.99
C ASN A 185 5.31 25.89 -3.03
N MET A 186 4.70 24.78 -3.44
CA MET A 186 5.39 23.49 -3.64
C MET A 186 6.13 23.00 -2.39
N GLY A 187 5.51 23.15 -1.22
CA GLY A 187 6.05 22.67 0.06
C GLY A 187 7.17 23.51 0.66
N GLN A 188 7.51 24.68 0.10
CA GLN A 188 8.52 25.56 0.67
C GLN A 188 8.11 26.16 2.01
N THR A 189 6.82 26.49 2.17
CA THR A 189 6.25 26.93 3.44
C THR A 189 4.91 26.25 3.68
N TRP A 190 4.60 25.98 4.95
CA TRP A 190 3.39 25.28 5.36
C TRP A 190 2.54 26.16 6.28
N GLN A 191 1.23 26.08 6.11
CA GLN A 191 0.24 26.70 6.98
C GLN A 191 -0.60 25.62 7.65
N ARG A 192 -0.85 25.75 8.95
CA ARG A 192 -1.77 24.86 9.67
C ARG A 192 -3.19 25.06 9.18
N VAL A 193 -3.92 23.96 9.00
CA VAL A 193 -5.35 23.96 8.74
C VAL A 193 -6.07 23.80 10.09
N VAL A 194 -6.97 24.73 10.40
CA VAL A 194 -7.70 24.74 11.67
C VAL A 194 -8.94 23.88 11.54
N VAL A 195 -9.02 22.80 12.32
CA VAL A 195 -10.20 21.93 12.45
C VAL A 195 -10.81 22.03 13.87
N PRO A 196 -12.10 21.69 14.06
CA PRO A 196 -12.75 21.75 15.37
C PRO A 196 -12.03 20.91 16.43
N PRO A 197 -12.03 21.31 17.73
CA PRO A 197 -11.67 20.41 18.81
C PRO A 197 -12.73 19.30 18.98
N ASP A 198 -12.40 18.26 19.74
CA ASP A 198 -13.26 17.08 19.92
C ASP A 198 -14.70 17.40 20.36
N TYR A 199 -14.90 18.43 21.17
CA TYR A 199 -16.21 18.83 21.71
C TYR A 199 -16.99 19.82 20.86
N LEU A 200 -16.48 20.27 19.71
CA LEU A 200 -17.22 21.10 18.75
C LEU A 200 -17.52 20.32 17.47
N ASP A 201 -18.76 20.43 17.00
CA ASP A 201 -19.21 19.80 15.74
C ASP A 201 -18.96 20.69 14.51
N SER A 202 -18.68 21.98 14.69
CA SER A 202 -18.33 22.87 13.59
C SER A 202 -17.57 24.09 14.07
N ILE A 203 -16.83 24.71 13.16
CA ILE A 203 -16.17 26.01 13.37
C ILE A 203 -16.23 26.84 12.08
N LYS A 204 -16.29 28.16 12.22
CA LYS A 204 -16.05 29.11 11.13
C LYS A 204 -15.29 30.34 11.64
N PRO A 205 -14.65 31.13 10.75
CA PRO A 205 -13.79 32.24 11.15
C PRO A 205 -14.49 33.39 11.90
N THR A 206 -15.82 33.45 11.87
CA THR A 206 -16.61 34.49 12.56
C THR A 206 -17.08 34.08 13.95
N ASP A 207 -16.88 32.83 14.34
CA ASP A 207 -17.26 32.34 15.67
C ASP A 207 -16.35 32.94 16.75
N THR A 208 -16.80 32.89 18.00
CA THR A 208 -15.96 33.21 19.16
C THR A 208 -15.35 31.91 19.68
N LEU A 209 -14.09 31.64 19.31
CA LEU A 209 -13.41 30.39 19.59
C LEU A 209 -12.28 30.59 20.58
N ASN A 210 -12.16 29.66 21.54
CA ASN A 210 -11.07 29.62 22.50
C ASN A 210 -10.74 28.18 22.83
N PHE A 211 -9.91 27.56 22.00
CA PHE A 211 -9.42 26.20 22.19
C PHE A 211 -7.94 26.11 21.84
N ARG A 212 -7.33 24.99 22.24
CA ARG A 212 -5.94 24.65 21.97
C ARG A 212 -5.87 23.55 20.92
N MET A 213 -5.12 23.79 19.86
CA MET A 213 -4.77 22.79 18.85
C MET A 213 -3.52 22.05 19.32
N GLN A 214 -3.64 20.74 19.56
CA GLN A 214 -2.50 19.89 19.87
C GLN A 214 -2.87 18.43 19.58
N PRO A 215 -1.93 17.56 19.19
CA PRO A 215 -2.18 16.13 19.12
C PRO A 215 -2.39 15.56 20.52
N LYS A 216 -3.02 14.38 20.60
CA LYS A 216 -3.17 13.66 21.87
C LYS A 216 -1.80 13.36 22.49
N ARG A 217 -1.64 13.68 23.78
CA ARG A 217 -0.47 13.29 24.58
C ARG A 217 -0.87 12.34 25.70
N LYS A 218 0.10 11.54 26.17
CA LYS A 218 -0.09 10.60 27.27
C LYS A 218 -0.36 11.37 28.58
N ASN A 219 -1.41 10.99 29.31
CA ASN A 219 -1.84 11.57 30.59
C ASN A 219 -2.54 12.95 30.53
N GLU A 220 -3.07 13.35 29.38
CA GLU A 220 -3.92 14.54 29.29
C GLU A 220 -5.41 14.19 29.51
N PRO A 221 -6.21 15.10 30.12
CA PRO A 221 -7.63 14.87 30.38
C PRO A 221 -8.49 15.03 29.11
N GLU A 222 -8.04 15.83 28.14
CA GLU A 222 -8.70 16.00 26.84
C GLU A 222 -8.15 14.97 25.84
N HIS A 223 -9.03 14.44 24.99
CA HIS A 223 -8.69 13.34 24.09
C HIS A 223 -7.91 13.79 22.85
N HIS A 224 -8.17 15.01 22.34
CA HIS A 224 -7.53 15.64 21.18
C HIS A 224 -7.40 14.73 19.94
N LEU A 225 -8.38 13.85 19.73
CA LEU A 225 -8.34 12.87 18.65
C LEU A 225 -8.55 13.51 17.28
N ASN A 226 -9.30 14.61 17.19
CA ASN A 226 -9.51 15.34 15.93
C ASN A 226 -8.28 16.13 15.46
N TYR A 227 -7.18 16.10 16.22
CA TYR A 227 -5.90 16.70 15.84
C TYR A 227 -4.83 15.66 15.47
N ILE A 228 -5.20 14.38 15.38
CA ILE A 228 -4.35 13.34 14.81
C ILE A 228 -4.84 13.06 13.39
N ALA A 229 -4.08 13.47 12.38
CA ALA A 229 -4.49 13.41 10.97
C ALA A 229 -4.09 12.08 10.31
N TYR A 230 -4.94 11.59 9.40
CA TYR A 230 -4.73 10.32 8.70
C TYR A 230 -4.96 10.43 7.19
N SER A 231 -6.12 10.94 6.76
CA SER A 231 -6.51 10.94 5.34
C SER A 231 -7.15 12.24 4.89
N LEU A 232 -7.14 12.46 3.59
CA LEU A 232 -7.64 13.60 2.85
C LEU A 232 -8.35 13.10 1.58
N GLU A 233 -9.46 13.75 1.26
CA GLU A 233 -10.14 13.52 -0.01
C GLU A 233 -10.74 14.85 -0.46
N ILE A 234 -10.29 15.36 -1.61
CA ILE A 234 -10.67 16.64 -2.19
C ILE A 234 -11.34 16.37 -3.52
N THR A 235 -12.64 16.59 -3.54
CA THR A 235 -13.48 16.34 -4.71
C THR A 235 -13.18 17.34 -5.83
N ASN A 236 -13.56 16.98 -7.06
CA ASN A 236 -13.40 17.85 -8.24
C ASN A 236 -14.12 19.21 -8.12
N ASP A 237 -15.20 19.29 -7.34
CA ASP A 237 -15.91 20.53 -7.05
C ASP A 237 -15.35 21.30 -5.83
N GLY A 238 -14.27 20.80 -5.23
CA GLY A 238 -13.48 21.49 -4.21
C GLY A 238 -13.96 21.31 -2.77
N VAL A 239 -14.79 20.30 -2.52
CA VAL A 239 -15.15 19.88 -1.16
C VAL A 239 -13.99 19.11 -0.57
N ILE A 240 -13.57 19.48 0.64
CA ILE A 240 -12.48 18.81 1.35
C ILE A 240 -13.07 17.95 2.45
N PHE A 241 -12.73 16.67 2.45
CA PHE A 241 -12.90 15.75 3.57
C PHE A 241 -11.54 15.47 4.20
N ALA A 242 -11.49 15.51 5.52
CA ALA A 242 -10.25 15.40 6.29
C ALA A 242 -10.46 14.44 7.48
N GLY A 243 -9.87 13.25 7.38
CA GLY A 243 -10.01 12.13 8.29
C GLY A 243 -9.01 12.16 9.44
N THR A 244 -9.49 11.96 10.66
CA THR A 244 -8.68 12.03 11.88
C THR A 244 -8.94 10.83 12.78
N ALA A 245 -8.26 10.74 13.93
CA ALA A 245 -8.65 9.80 14.99
C ALA A 245 -9.99 10.16 15.67
N GLY A 246 -10.55 11.35 15.41
CA GLY A 246 -11.74 11.90 16.04
C GLY A 246 -12.97 12.03 15.12
N GLY A 247 -12.88 11.53 13.89
CA GLY A 247 -13.95 11.57 12.88
C GLY A 247 -13.52 12.25 11.58
N ILE A 248 -14.52 12.57 10.76
CA ILE A 248 -14.36 13.20 9.44
C ILE A 248 -14.71 14.67 9.54
N ASN A 249 -13.83 15.55 9.06
CA ASN A 249 -14.08 16.98 8.95
C ASN A 249 -14.36 17.33 7.49
N LYS A 250 -15.46 18.03 7.22
CA LYS A 250 -15.86 18.47 5.88
C LYS A 250 -15.80 19.97 5.76
N SER A 251 -15.28 20.46 4.64
CA SER A 251 -15.26 21.87 4.26
C SER A 251 -15.80 22.05 2.84
N ASP A 252 -16.72 23.00 2.66
CA ASP A 252 -17.26 23.40 1.35
C ASP A 252 -16.66 24.71 0.81
N ASP A 253 -15.67 25.29 1.50
CA ASP A 253 -15.17 26.64 1.22
C ASP A 253 -13.62 26.72 1.16
N GLY A 254 -12.97 25.64 0.73
CA GLY A 254 -11.51 25.60 0.56
C GLY A 254 -10.72 25.50 1.87
N GLY A 255 -11.32 24.88 2.88
CA GLY A 255 -10.73 24.62 4.19
C GLY A 255 -10.82 25.81 5.13
N ILE A 256 -11.80 26.70 4.94
CA ILE A 256 -11.98 27.92 5.75
C ILE A 256 -12.93 27.63 6.91
N SER A 257 -14.03 26.92 6.70
CA SER A 257 -14.96 26.48 7.74
C SER A 257 -15.20 24.98 7.66
N TRP A 258 -15.54 24.38 8.80
CA TRP A 258 -15.57 22.93 8.94
C TRP A 258 -16.80 22.45 9.70
N VAL A 259 -17.35 21.34 9.24
CA VAL A 259 -18.36 20.53 9.94
C VAL A 259 -17.77 19.16 10.21
N LYS A 260 -17.88 18.67 11.44
CA LYS A 260 -17.32 17.41 11.88
C LYS A 260 -18.40 16.36 12.04
N PHE A 261 -18.09 15.15 11.59
CA PHE A 261 -18.93 13.96 11.62
C PHE A 261 -18.24 12.87 12.43
N ASN A 262 -18.92 12.32 13.43
CA ASN A 262 -18.37 11.30 14.31
C ASN A 262 -19.45 10.30 14.75
N HIS A 263 -19.03 9.24 15.44
CA HIS A 263 -19.89 8.15 15.86
C HIS A 263 -21.09 8.59 16.75
N THR A 264 -21.04 9.76 17.38
CA THR A 264 -22.01 10.18 18.40
C THR A 264 -22.83 11.42 18.04
N ASN A 265 -22.47 12.17 16.99
CA ASN A 265 -23.09 13.46 16.67
C ASN A 265 -24.10 13.42 15.52
N GLN A 266 -24.44 12.23 15.01
CA GLN A 266 -25.44 12.01 13.98
C GLN A 266 -26.47 10.94 14.40
N ALA A 267 -27.67 11.00 13.81
CA ALA A 267 -28.70 9.97 14.02
C ALA A 267 -28.29 8.62 13.39
N ASN A 268 -27.72 8.66 12.18
CA ASN A 268 -27.07 7.54 11.52
C ASN A 268 -25.61 7.94 11.29
N SER A 269 -24.74 7.51 12.22
CA SER A 269 -23.34 7.90 12.27
C SER A 269 -22.42 6.88 11.62
N ILE A 270 -21.17 7.28 11.41
CA ILE A 270 -20.06 6.37 11.09
C ILE A 270 -19.87 5.32 12.20
N SER A 271 -19.31 4.15 11.88
CA SER A 271 -19.14 3.05 12.85
C SER A 271 -18.05 3.30 13.89
N GLY A 272 -17.01 4.07 13.55
CA GLY A 272 -15.87 4.37 14.41
C GLY A 272 -15.20 5.66 13.98
N ASN A 273 -14.52 6.32 14.91
CA ASN A 273 -13.99 7.67 14.73
C ASN A 273 -12.60 7.71 14.11
N HIS A 274 -11.87 6.60 14.08
CA HIS A 274 -10.53 6.57 13.53
C HIS A 274 -10.62 6.34 12.02
N ILE A 275 -10.45 7.42 11.26
CA ILE A 275 -10.59 7.40 9.81
C ILE A 275 -9.22 7.06 9.22
N ILE A 276 -9.05 5.86 8.67
CA ILE A 276 -7.77 5.48 8.08
C ILE A 276 -7.64 6.09 6.68
N GLU A 277 -8.71 6.01 5.90
CA GLU A 277 -8.72 6.33 4.47
C GLU A 277 -10.13 6.70 4.00
N MET A 278 -10.21 7.51 2.95
CA MET A 278 -11.45 7.89 2.30
C MET A 278 -11.28 7.90 0.78
N ASN A 279 -12.34 7.56 0.05
CA ASN A 279 -12.34 7.71 -1.40
C ASN A 279 -13.70 8.24 -1.86
N TYR A 280 -13.69 9.25 -2.74
CA TYR A 280 -14.88 9.86 -3.28
C TYR A 280 -15.25 9.32 -4.66
N ASN A 281 -16.46 8.79 -4.73
CA ASN A 281 -17.03 8.37 -6.00
C ASN A 281 -17.60 9.57 -6.74
N GLU A 282 -16.86 10.04 -7.74
CA GLU A 282 -17.19 11.23 -8.52
C GLU A 282 -18.47 11.13 -9.34
N PHE A 283 -19.02 9.94 -9.53
CA PHE A 283 -20.22 9.77 -10.34
C PHE A 283 -21.50 9.79 -9.51
N ASP A 284 -21.58 8.93 -8.49
CA ASP A 284 -22.78 8.86 -7.63
C ASP A 284 -22.71 9.85 -6.47
N LYS A 285 -21.57 10.55 -6.35
CA LYS A 285 -21.28 11.57 -5.34
C LYS A 285 -21.26 11.01 -3.92
N SER A 286 -21.03 9.70 -3.78
CA SER A 286 -20.87 9.04 -2.50
C SER A 286 -19.44 9.14 -1.99
N LEU A 287 -19.29 9.33 -0.68
CA LEU A 287 -18.01 9.24 0.01
C LEU A 287 -17.99 7.92 0.79
N TRP A 288 -16.93 7.16 0.62
CA TRP A 288 -16.63 5.95 1.38
C TRP A 288 -15.46 6.21 2.33
N ALA A 289 -15.54 5.66 3.54
CA ALA A 289 -14.54 5.85 4.57
C ALA A 289 -14.28 4.56 5.34
N THR A 290 -13.01 4.29 5.64
CA THR A 290 -12.60 3.21 6.55
C THR A 290 -12.70 3.74 7.98
N THR A 291 -13.64 3.20 8.75
CA THR A 291 -14.07 3.79 10.02
C THR A 291 -13.76 2.84 11.17
N TRP A 292 -12.52 2.95 11.67
CA TRP A 292 -11.98 2.09 12.71
C TRP A 292 -12.45 2.53 14.09
N LYS A 293 -12.51 1.56 14.99
CA LYS A 293 -12.74 1.82 16.41
C LYS A 293 -11.62 2.68 16.99
N ALA A 294 -11.97 3.83 17.57
CA ALA A 294 -11.10 4.66 18.40
C ALA A 294 -11.34 4.34 19.89
N GLU A 295 -11.73 5.34 20.69
CA GLU A 295 -11.81 5.23 22.16
C GLU A 295 -13.24 5.05 22.69
N GLY A 296 -14.25 5.32 21.86
CA GLY A 296 -15.65 5.13 22.22
C GLY A 296 -16.01 3.66 22.45
N GLN A 297 -16.82 3.41 23.48
CA GLN A 297 -17.20 2.05 23.87
C GLN A 297 -18.13 1.38 22.85
N THR A 298 -18.92 2.15 22.11
CA THR A 298 -19.87 1.67 21.10
C THR A 298 -19.31 1.65 19.68
N GLU A 299 -18.09 2.16 19.50
CA GLU A 299 -17.41 2.15 18.20
C GLU A 299 -16.96 0.73 17.82
N TYR A 300 -16.95 0.45 16.51
CA TYR A 300 -16.50 -0.82 15.95
C TYR A 300 -15.88 -0.61 14.57
N TRP A 301 -14.94 -1.50 14.19
CA TRP A 301 -14.32 -1.48 12.86
C TRP A 301 -15.37 -1.78 11.80
N ALA A 302 -15.44 -0.96 10.75
CA ALA A 302 -16.27 -1.22 9.59
C ALA A 302 -15.85 -0.29 8.43
N VAL A 303 -16.70 -0.26 7.41
CA VAL A 303 -16.70 0.74 6.35
C VAL A 303 -17.97 1.57 6.48
N SER A 304 -17.90 2.88 6.26
CA SER A 304 -19.07 3.77 6.26
C SER A 304 -19.17 4.53 4.94
N ARG A 305 -20.39 4.66 4.41
CA ARG A 305 -20.70 5.43 3.22
C ARG A 305 -21.69 6.54 3.53
N THR A 306 -21.54 7.68 2.86
CA THR A 306 -22.58 8.70 2.77
C THR A 306 -22.86 9.08 1.31
N THR A 307 -24.12 9.37 0.98
CA THR A 307 -24.57 9.88 -0.32
C THR A 307 -25.13 11.30 -0.22
N ASN A 308 -25.01 11.93 0.95
CA ASN A 308 -25.59 13.24 1.24
C ASN A 308 -24.62 14.15 1.98
N GLY A 309 -23.32 14.02 1.69
CA GLY A 309 -22.26 14.88 2.22
C GLY A 309 -22.03 14.73 3.72
N GLY A 310 -22.29 13.55 4.28
CA GLY A 310 -22.01 13.21 5.68
C GLY A 310 -23.18 13.41 6.64
N ASN A 311 -24.36 13.80 6.16
CA ASN A 311 -25.54 13.99 7.03
C ASN A 311 -26.13 12.66 7.54
N ASN A 312 -26.05 11.60 6.74
CA ASN A 312 -26.38 10.23 7.16
C ASN A 312 -25.35 9.26 6.61
N TRP A 313 -25.05 8.24 7.40
CA TRP A 313 -24.11 7.18 7.06
C TRP A 313 -24.76 5.81 7.06
N GLU A 314 -24.33 4.99 6.11
CA GLU A 314 -24.64 3.56 6.02
C GLU A 314 -23.36 2.79 6.34
N VAL A 315 -23.48 1.73 7.14
CA VAL A 315 -22.33 0.95 7.61
C VAL A 315 -22.32 -0.43 6.96
N PHE A 316 -21.16 -0.84 6.44
CA PHE A 316 -20.92 -2.12 5.79
C PHE A 316 -19.74 -2.85 6.43
N LEU A 317 -19.67 -4.16 6.24
CA LEU A 317 -18.56 -5.01 6.73
C LEU A 317 -18.24 -4.82 8.23
N PRO A 318 -19.23 -4.94 9.15
CA PRO A 318 -18.97 -4.77 10.58
C PRO A 318 -17.96 -5.82 11.08
N GLY A 319 -16.94 -5.35 11.79
CA GLY A 319 -15.81 -6.12 12.29
C GLY A 319 -14.58 -6.14 11.39
N PHE A 320 -14.65 -5.57 10.18
CA PHE A 320 -13.53 -5.57 9.23
C PHE A 320 -12.63 -4.36 9.43
N ARG A 321 -11.32 -4.59 9.34
CA ARG A 321 -10.30 -3.53 9.35
C ARG A 321 -9.92 -3.21 7.91
N ALA A 322 -10.79 -2.42 7.27
CA ALA A 322 -10.58 -1.92 5.92
C ALA A 322 -9.46 -0.87 5.88
N HIS A 323 -8.73 -0.82 4.77
CA HIS A 323 -7.59 0.07 4.58
C HIS A 323 -7.78 1.03 3.40
N GLU A 324 -8.32 0.56 2.26
CA GLU A 324 -8.40 1.34 1.02
C GLU A 324 -9.66 0.99 0.23
N PHE A 325 -10.16 1.92 -0.59
CA PHE A 325 -11.24 1.69 -1.54
C PHE A 325 -10.86 2.12 -2.94
N ASP A 326 -11.48 1.49 -3.92
CA ASP A 326 -11.53 2.07 -5.26
C ASP A 326 -12.80 1.61 -6.01
N PHE A 327 -13.15 2.31 -7.09
CA PHE A 327 -14.38 2.15 -7.83
C PHE A 327 -14.14 1.70 -9.27
N ILE A 328 -14.95 0.75 -9.77
CA ILE A 328 -15.00 0.42 -11.20
C ILE A 328 -16.25 1.03 -11.84
N SER A 329 -16.00 1.85 -12.86
CA SER A 329 -16.93 2.51 -13.76
C SER A 329 -17.23 1.70 -15.02
N TYR A 330 -18.52 1.64 -15.37
CA TYR A 330 -19.00 1.06 -16.63
C TYR A 330 -20.05 1.99 -17.25
N GLY A 331 -19.73 2.50 -18.44
CA GLY A 331 -20.63 3.41 -19.17
C GLY A 331 -20.80 4.73 -18.43
N ASP A 332 -22.04 5.16 -18.24
CA ASP A 332 -22.35 6.35 -17.45
C ASP A 332 -22.39 5.97 -15.95
N GLY A 333 -21.32 5.46 -15.34
CA GLY A 333 -21.16 5.38 -13.87
C GLY A 333 -20.43 4.16 -13.25
N PRO A 334 -19.86 4.30 -12.04
CA PRO A 334 -19.39 3.25 -11.17
C PRO A 334 -20.53 2.34 -10.82
N SER A 335 -20.27 1.07 -11.09
CA SER A 335 -21.17 -0.01 -10.76
C SER A 335 -20.69 -0.78 -9.53
N GLN A 336 -19.43 -0.58 -9.14
CA GLN A 336 -18.75 -1.46 -8.22
C GLN A 336 -17.76 -0.70 -7.34
N VAL A 337 -17.66 -1.15 -6.09
CA VAL A 337 -16.67 -0.73 -5.11
C VAL A 337 -15.84 -1.94 -4.69
N ILE A 338 -14.54 -1.74 -4.57
CA ILE A 338 -13.61 -2.73 -4.04
C ILE A 338 -13.01 -2.18 -2.76
N VAL A 339 -12.78 -3.04 -1.78
CA VAL A 339 -12.15 -2.70 -0.51
C VAL A 339 -11.03 -3.67 -0.19
N ALA A 340 -9.88 -3.14 0.22
CA ALA A 340 -8.78 -3.90 0.83
C ALA A 340 -8.94 -3.87 2.34
N SER A 341 -8.74 -5.02 2.99
CA SER A 341 -8.81 -5.12 4.45
C SER A 341 -7.83 -6.15 5.01
N GLU A 342 -7.71 -6.18 6.34
CA GLU A 342 -6.97 -7.24 7.04
C GLU A 342 -7.59 -8.64 6.89
N GLU A 343 -8.84 -8.71 6.43
CA GLU A 343 -9.61 -9.94 6.24
C GLU A 343 -9.60 -10.42 4.77
N GLY A 344 -9.16 -9.59 3.82
CA GLY A 344 -9.04 -9.92 2.41
C GLY A 344 -9.36 -8.74 1.50
N VAL A 345 -9.57 -9.04 0.21
CA VAL A 345 -10.10 -8.07 -0.75
C VAL A 345 -11.54 -8.44 -1.08
N TYR A 346 -12.44 -7.46 -1.08
CA TYR A 346 -13.87 -7.67 -1.31
C TYR A 346 -14.39 -6.69 -2.34
N ARG A 347 -15.33 -7.15 -3.18
CA ARG A 347 -15.96 -6.35 -4.24
C ARG A 347 -17.47 -6.41 -4.15
N SER A 348 -18.13 -5.26 -4.31
CA SER A 348 -19.58 -5.15 -4.34
C SER A 348 -20.06 -4.62 -5.69
N TYR A 349 -21.23 -5.10 -6.15
CA TYR A 349 -21.90 -4.72 -7.41
C TYR A 349 -23.19 -3.93 -7.20
N ASN A 350 -23.53 -3.69 -5.94
CA ASN A 350 -24.85 -3.20 -5.54
C ASN A 350 -24.70 -2.32 -4.30
N ASP A 351 -23.76 -1.38 -4.40
CA ASP A 351 -23.58 -0.31 -3.42
C ASP A 351 -23.42 -0.87 -1.99
N GLY A 352 -22.55 -1.87 -1.82
CA GLY A 352 -22.22 -2.46 -0.52
C GLY A 352 -23.26 -3.42 0.06
N ILE A 353 -24.38 -3.70 -0.62
CA ILE A 353 -25.40 -4.63 -0.10
C ILE A 353 -24.87 -6.08 -0.07
N LEU A 354 -24.11 -6.49 -1.10
CA LEU A 354 -23.47 -7.80 -1.20
C LEU A 354 -21.99 -7.64 -1.52
N TRP A 355 -21.14 -8.43 -0.86
CA TRP A 355 -19.70 -8.44 -1.04
C TRP A 355 -19.20 -9.82 -1.47
N LEU A 356 -18.44 -9.85 -2.57
CA LEU A 356 -17.75 -11.02 -3.10
C LEU A 356 -16.28 -10.96 -2.69
N THR A 357 -15.82 -11.98 -1.99
CA THR A 357 -14.40 -12.12 -1.62
C THR A 357 -13.56 -12.48 -2.84
N ALA A 358 -12.37 -11.88 -2.95
CA ALA A 358 -11.39 -12.31 -3.94
C ALA A 358 -11.02 -13.78 -3.70
N PRO A 359 -10.84 -14.59 -4.75
CA PRO A 359 -10.35 -15.95 -4.59
C PRO A 359 -8.92 -15.93 -4.06
N GLN A 360 -8.39 -17.11 -3.75
CA GLN A 360 -6.95 -17.21 -3.52
C GLN A 360 -6.18 -16.70 -4.74
N ILE A 361 -5.38 -15.66 -4.56
CA ILE A 361 -4.62 -15.02 -5.63
C ILE A 361 -3.36 -15.83 -5.95
N PHE A 362 -3.19 -16.19 -7.22
CA PHE A 362 -1.99 -16.82 -7.76
C PHE A 362 -1.71 -16.30 -9.17
N ASP A 363 -0.43 -16.16 -9.51
CA ASP A 363 -0.02 -15.83 -10.87
C ASP A 363 -0.53 -16.91 -11.82
N SER A 364 -1.24 -16.48 -12.87
CA SER A 364 -1.94 -17.35 -13.79
C SER A 364 -1.00 -18.22 -14.62
N ILE A 365 0.27 -17.82 -14.75
CA ILE A 365 1.31 -18.53 -15.49
C ILE A 365 2.19 -19.32 -14.51
N THR A 366 2.85 -18.64 -13.56
CA THR A 366 3.86 -19.25 -12.68
C THR A 366 3.25 -20.04 -11.53
N LYS A 367 1.96 -19.83 -11.24
CA LYS A 367 1.21 -20.38 -10.10
C LYS A 367 1.74 -19.93 -8.73
N VAL A 368 2.65 -18.95 -8.69
CA VAL A 368 3.12 -18.33 -7.46
C VAL A 368 1.95 -17.67 -6.75
N LYS A 369 1.79 -17.98 -5.46
CA LYS A 369 0.70 -17.46 -4.64
C LYS A 369 1.08 -16.09 -4.07
N LEU A 370 0.12 -15.16 -4.07
CA LEU A 370 0.15 -14.00 -3.18
C LEU A 370 -0.38 -14.46 -1.82
N ALA A 371 0.53 -14.80 -0.90
CA ALA A 371 0.21 -15.53 0.33
C ALA A 371 -0.13 -14.61 1.51
N SER A 372 -0.97 -13.60 1.27
CA SER A 372 -1.49 -12.70 2.31
C SER A 372 -3.02 -12.77 2.35
N ASN A 373 -3.57 -12.54 3.55
CA ASN A 373 -4.98 -12.17 3.73
C ASN A 373 -5.12 -10.70 4.17
N ASN A 374 -4.00 -10.01 4.42
CA ASN A 374 -3.97 -8.62 4.85
C ASN A 374 -3.53 -7.75 3.66
N PHE A 375 -4.47 -6.94 3.18
CA PHE A 375 -4.32 -6.03 2.06
C PHE A 375 -4.47 -4.59 2.54
N ARG A 376 -3.64 -3.71 1.99
CA ARG A 376 -3.56 -2.30 2.38
C ARG A 376 -4.04 -1.35 1.31
N SER A 377 -3.70 -1.60 0.05
CA SER A 377 -3.93 -0.67 -1.05
C SER A 377 -4.61 -1.34 -2.23
N ILE A 378 -5.38 -0.55 -2.98
CA ILE A 378 -6.06 -0.91 -4.21
C ILE A 378 -5.90 0.24 -5.19
N GLU A 379 -5.74 -0.10 -6.46
CA GLU A 379 -5.79 0.88 -7.55
C GLU A 379 -6.42 0.23 -8.78
N ILE A 380 -7.38 0.91 -9.39
CA ILE A 380 -8.10 0.50 -10.59
C ILE A 380 -7.63 1.35 -11.74
N GLN A 381 -6.87 0.71 -12.62
CA GLN A 381 -6.50 1.27 -13.89
C GLN A 381 -7.52 0.80 -14.94
N GLU A 382 -8.48 1.67 -15.25
CA GLU A 382 -9.48 1.43 -16.29
C GLU A 382 -8.89 1.59 -17.69
N GLY A 383 -9.22 0.66 -18.58
CA GLY A 383 -8.83 0.69 -19.98
C GLY A 383 -10.03 0.52 -20.91
N GLU A 384 -9.82 0.78 -22.20
CA GLU A 384 -10.91 0.72 -23.20
C GLU A 384 -11.54 -0.67 -23.34
N SER A 385 -10.73 -1.74 -23.21
CA SER A 385 -11.17 -3.13 -23.35
C SER A 385 -10.98 -3.98 -22.10
N GLU A 386 -10.05 -3.58 -21.23
CA GLU A 386 -9.68 -4.32 -20.03
C GLU A 386 -9.40 -3.36 -18.88
N ASN A 387 -9.71 -3.81 -17.67
CA ASN A 387 -9.39 -3.13 -16.44
C ASN A 387 -8.29 -3.90 -15.72
N ASN A 388 -7.31 -3.17 -15.19
CA ASN A 388 -6.29 -3.73 -14.32
C ASN A 388 -6.60 -3.31 -12.89
N ILE A 389 -6.90 -4.29 -12.03
CA ILE A 389 -7.13 -4.05 -10.60
C ILE A 389 -5.88 -4.51 -9.86
N TRP A 390 -5.18 -3.55 -9.26
CA TRP A 390 -3.99 -3.78 -8.45
C TRP A 390 -4.40 -3.90 -6.98
N VAL A 391 -3.78 -4.86 -6.27
CA VAL A 391 -4.01 -5.09 -4.85
C VAL A 391 -2.67 -5.26 -4.13
N GLY A 392 -2.40 -4.37 -3.19
CA GLY A 392 -1.18 -4.35 -2.38
C GLY A 392 -1.38 -5.05 -1.05
N SER A 393 -0.43 -5.89 -0.65
CA SER A 393 -0.45 -6.56 0.65
C SER A 393 0.52 -5.94 1.65
N ASN A 394 0.25 -6.14 2.94
CA ASN A 394 1.10 -5.62 4.01
C ASN A 394 2.51 -6.26 4.06
N SER A 395 2.73 -7.45 3.48
CA SER A 395 4.02 -8.16 3.62
C SER A 395 4.35 -9.15 2.50
N ASN A 396 3.46 -9.36 1.54
CA ASN A 396 3.60 -10.42 0.54
C ASN A 396 3.63 -9.91 -0.90
N GLY A 397 3.95 -8.64 -1.12
CA GLY A 397 3.99 -8.03 -2.44
C GLY A 397 2.60 -7.63 -2.91
N MET A 398 2.38 -7.63 -4.22
CA MET A 398 1.12 -7.24 -4.82
C MET A 398 0.63 -8.24 -5.87
N GLY A 399 -0.66 -8.16 -6.15
CA GLY A 399 -1.30 -8.82 -7.28
C GLY A 399 -1.87 -7.78 -8.23
N ARG A 400 -1.98 -8.15 -9.50
CA ARG A 400 -2.81 -7.46 -10.48
C ARG A 400 -3.71 -8.47 -11.15
N ILE A 401 -5.00 -8.19 -11.25
CA ILE A 401 -5.88 -8.92 -12.16
C ILE A 401 -6.19 -8.06 -13.37
N THR A 402 -6.04 -8.65 -14.55
CA THR A 402 -6.49 -8.06 -15.82
C THR A 402 -7.83 -8.71 -16.19
N GLU A 403 -8.91 -7.93 -16.12
CA GLU A 403 -10.28 -8.35 -16.42
C GLU A 403 -10.74 -7.70 -17.72
N GLN A 404 -11.44 -8.44 -18.58
CA GLN A 404 -12.11 -7.82 -19.73
C GLN A 404 -13.30 -6.98 -19.24
N GLN A 405 -13.62 -5.90 -19.95
CA GLN A 405 -14.81 -5.12 -19.61
C GLN A 405 -16.08 -6.01 -19.63
N GLY A 406 -16.89 -5.89 -18.57
CA GLY A 406 -18.09 -6.69 -18.37
C GLY A 406 -17.84 -8.12 -17.87
N ALA A 407 -16.60 -8.49 -17.55
CA ALA A 407 -16.29 -9.77 -16.91
C ALA A 407 -17.00 -9.90 -15.55
N SER A 408 -17.21 -11.15 -15.14
CA SER A 408 -17.66 -11.44 -13.77
C SER A 408 -16.56 -11.10 -12.77
N ALA A 409 -16.95 -10.90 -11.51
CA ALA A 409 -16.02 -10.55 -10.44
C ALA A 409 -14.86 -11.53 -10.36
N TRP A 410 -13.64 -11.01 -10.39
CA TRP A 410 -12.42 -11.80 -10.22
C TRP A 410 -12.19 -12.81 -11.35
N ASP A 411 -12.87 -12.67 -12.50
CA ASP A 411 -12.69 -13.47 -13.69
C ASP A 411 -11.69 -12.80 -14.64
N GLY A 412 -10.41 -13.12 -14.44
CA GLY A 412 -9.32 -12.50 -15.16
C GLY A 412 -7.99 -13.19 -14.94
N LEU A 413 -6.96 -12.64 -15.59
CA LEU A 413 -5.60 -13.17 -15.46
C LEU A 413 -4.87 -12.43 -14.34
N TRP A 414 -4.56 -13.18 -13.28
CA TRP A 414 -3.74 -12.70 -12.18
C TRP A 414 -2.26 -12.73 -12.51
N LYS A 415 -1.56 -11.65 -12.17
CA LYS A 415 -0.10 -11.52 -12.12
C LYS A 415 0.29 -11.22 -10.67
N VAL A 416 1.34 -11.87 -10.17
CA VAL A 416 1.87 -11.63 -8.81
C VAL A 416 3.27 -11.05 -8.90
N PHE A 417 3.53 -10.03 -8.08
CA PHE A 417 4.81 -9.33 -8.01
C PHE A 417 5.34 -9.45 -6.59
N LEU A 418 6.48 -10.15 -6.46
CA LEU A 418 7.18 -10.33 -5.19
C LEU A 418 8.56 -9.68 -5.31
N ALA A 419 8.82 -8.66 -4.49
CA ALA A 419 10.16 -8.11 -4.36
C ALA A 419 11.09 -9.19 -3.82
N SER A 420 12.10 -9.55 -4.61
CA SER A 420 13.10 -10.54 -4.23
C SER A 420 14.38 -10.29 -5.01
N GLU A 421 15.51 -10.49 -4.35
CA GLU A 421 16.79 -10.53 -5.04
C GLU A 421 16.85 -11.77 -5.93
N LYS A 422 17.22 -11.58 -7.19
CA LYS A 422 17.50 -12.70 -8.10
C LYS A 422 18.58 -13.61 -7.51
N LEU A 423 18.49 -14.90 -7.75
CA LEU A 423 19.54 -15.84 -7.39
C LEU A 423 20.78 -15.53 -8.24
N THR A 424 21.91 -15.26 -7.58
CA THR A 424 23.19 -15.00 -8.27
C THR A 424 23.82 -16.28 -8.83
N ASP A 425 23.37 -17.43 -8.36
CA ASP A 425 23.80 -18.77 -8.77
C ASP A 425 22.56 -19.70 -8.80
N PRO A 426 22.27 -20.41 -9.91
CA PRO A 426 21.18 -21.38 -9.97
C PRO A 426 21.28 -22.53 -8.96
N SER A 427 22.47 -22.77 -8.39
CA SER A 427 22.71 -23.72 -7.30
C SER A 427 22.58 -23.09 -5.91
N SER A 428 22.02 -21.89 -5.80
CA SER A 428 21.75 -21.21 -4.53
C SER A 428 20.25 -21.18 -4.21
N THR A 429 19.95 -20.94 -2.94
CA THR A 429 18.59 -20.79 -2.45
C THR A 429 18.55 -19.73 -1.36
N LYS A 430 17.43 -19.02 -1.29
CA LYS A 430 17.21 -17.94 -0.32
C LYS A 430 15.85 -18.11 0.35
N ALA A 431 15.75 -17.68 1.59
CA ALA A 431 14.47 -17.59 2.28
C ALA A 431 14.23 -16.15 2.72
N PHE A 432 13.04 -15.60 2.45
CA PHE A 432 12.71 -14.22 2.75
C PHE A 432 11.21 -13.98 3.07
N PRO A 433 10.89 -12.98 3.91
CA PRO A 433 11.86 -12.25 4.75
C PRO A 433 12.49 -13.20 5.78
N ASN A 434 13.70 -12.87 6.22
CA ASN A 434 14.43 -13.67 7.19
C ASN A 434 15.26 -12.74 8.08
N PRO A 435 14.92 -12.58 9.37
CA PRO A 435 13.94 -13.36 10.14
C PRO A 435 12.48 -13.16 9.70
N PHE A 436 11.59 -14.11 10.05
CA PHE A 436 10.15 -14.01 9.81
C PHE A 436 9.32 -14.33 11.06
N SER A 437 8.11 -13.77 11.13
CA SER A 437 7.13 -14.06 12.18
C SER A 437 5.94 -14.86 11.63
N PRO A 438 5.75 -16.14 12.03
CA PRO A 438 4.58 -16.95 11.67
C PRO A 438 3.22 -16.34 12.02
N SER A 439 3.20 -15.38 12.95
CA SER A 439 1.98 -14.65 13.34
C SER A 439 1.59 -13.56 12.35
N GLN A 440 2.55 -13.06 11.57
CA GLN A 440 2.37 -11.93 10.65
C GLN A 440 2.35 -12.38 9.19
N GLU A 441 3.15 -13.39 8.84
CA GLU A 441 3.33 -13.78 7.44
C GLU A 441 3.84 -15.22 7.26
N LYS A 442 4.04 -15.60 5.99
CA LYS A 442 4.69 -16.85 5.59
C LYS A 442 6.01 -16.53 4.94
N ILE A 443 7.04 -17.28 5.30
CA ILE A 443 8.34 -17.18 4.64
C ILE A 443 8.28 -17.83 3.25
N LYS A 444 8.97 -17.20 2.28
CA LYS A 444 9.16 -17.69 0.92
C LYS A 444 10.53 -18.35 0.82
N ILE A 445 10.61 -19.53 0.22
CA ILE A 445 11.84 -20.25 -0.09
C ILE A 445 12.00 -20.22 -1.61
N GLN A 446 13.00 -19.49 -2.09
CA GLN A 446 13.33 -19.29 -3.49
C GLN A 446 14.43 -20.23 -3.94
N PHE A 447 14.26 -20.88 -5.08
CA PHE A 447 15.24 -21.78 -5.69
C PHE A 447 15.06 -21.81 -7.21
N SER A 448 16.08 -22.28 -7.93
CA SER A 448 16.04 -22.52 -9.36
C SER A 448 16.13 -24.01 -9.67
N THR A 449 15.50 -24.45 -10.76
CA THR A 449 15.76 -25.77 -11.35
C THR A 449 16.84 -25.73 -12.43
N ASN A 450 17.52 -24.59 -12.58
CA ASN A 450 18.49 -24.31 -13.64
C ASN A 450 17.92 -24.61 -15.03
N ASN A 451 16.66 -24.25 -15.25
CA ASN A 451 15.92 -24.49 -16.49
C ASN A 451 15.87 -25.98 -16.89
N THR A 452 15.74 -26.87 -15.91
CA THR A 452 15.52 -28.31 -16.14
C THR A 452 14.25 -28.80 -15.45
N ASP A 453 13.55 -29.73 -16.09
CA ASP A 453 12.42 -30.41 -15.47
C ASP A 453 12.93 -31.31 -14.33
N ALA A 454 12.40 -31.14 -13.13
CA ALA A 454 12.85 -31.87 -11.95
C ALA A 454 11.73 -32.11 -10.95
N GLU A 455 11.81 -33.24 -10.22
CA GLU A 455 11.01 -33.46 -9.03
C GLU A 455 11.68 -32.79 -7.83
N ILE A 456 10.91 -31.99 -7.10
CA ILE A 456 11.40 -31.21 -5.97
C ILE A 456 10.84 -31.78 -4.67
N SER A 457 11.70 -31.90 -3.66
CA SER A 457 11.28 -32.15 -2.28
C SER A 457 11.87 -31.10 -1.35
N ILE A 458 11.06 -30.51 -0.48
CA ILE A 458 11.52 -29.52 0.51
C ILE A 458 11.12 -29.96 1.92
N ARG A 459 12.12 -30.00 2.79
CA ARG A 459 11.97 -30.39 4.20
C ARG A 459 12.58 -29.34 5.11
N ILE A 460 11.90 -29.06 6.21
CA ILE A 460 12.30 -28.15 7.27
C ILE A 460 12.77 -28.96 8.47
N PHE A 461 13.87 -28.52 9.08
CA PHE A 461 14.52 -29.14 10.22
C PHE A 461 14.76 -28.12 11.33
N ASP A 462 14.75 -28.58 12.58
CA ASP A 462 15.18 -27.77 13.72
C ASP A 462 16.72 -27.69 13.81
N PHE A 463 17.24 -26.99 14.83
CA PHE A 463 18.68 -26.86 15.04
C PHE A 463 19.41 -28.21 15.24
N GLY A 464 18.71 -29.21 15.75
CA GLY A 464 19.22 -30.58 15.93
C GLY A 464 19.13 -31.45 14.67
N MET A 465 18.73 -30.87 13.53
CA MET A 465 18.45 -31.59 12.27
C MET A 465 17.30 -32.62 12.39
N ASN A 466 16.39 -32.45 13.34
CA ASN A 466 15.17 -33.25 13.39
C ASN A 466 14.16 -32.70 12.39
N LEU A 467 13.46 -33.57 11.67
CA LEU A 467 12.44 -33.17 10.70
C LEU A 467 11.26 -32.48 11.42
N VAL A 468 10.96 -31.26 10.99
CA VAL A 468 9.86 -30.43 11.50
C VAL A 468 8.64 -30.50 10.57
N LYS A 469 8.88 -30.38 9.27
CA LYS A 469 7.84 -30.35 8.23
C LYS A 469 8.39 -30.78 6.88
N THR A 470 7.64 -31.58 6.14
CA THR A 470 7.80 -31.76 4.68
C THR A 470 6.83 -30.80 4.00
N LEU A 471 7.36 -29.77 3.33
CA LEU A 471 6.51 -28.82 2.59
C LEU A 471 6.01 -29.43 1.29
N LEU A 472 6.90 -30.20 0.68
CA LEU A 472 6.79 -30.64 -0.70
C LEU A 472 7.56 -31.97 -0.81
N GLN A 473 6.96 -32.97 -1.47
CA GLN A 473 7.59 -34.26 -1.73
C GLN A 473 7.35 -34.64 -3.19
N ASN A 474 8.45 -34.82 -3.94
CA ASN A 474 8.48 -35.22 -5.35
C ASN A 474 7.50 -34.45 -6.26
N ALA A 475 7.24 -33.16 -6.02
CA ALA A 475 6.36 -32.44 -6.94
C ALA A 475 7.16 -32.01 -8.18
N PRO A 476 6.58 -32.19 -9.37
CA PRO A 476 7.24 -31.82 -10.60
C PRO A 476 7.33 -30.30 -10.74
N ARG A 477 8.47 -29.82 -11.21
CA ARG A 477 8.68 -28.47 -11.73
C ARG A 477 9.18 -28.59 -13.17
N THR A 478 8.76 -27.66 -14.01
CA THR A 478 9.15 -27.62 -15.41
C THR A 478 10.42 -26.77 -15.58
N SER A 479 10.91 -26.67 -16.80
CA SER A 479 11.99 -25.77 -17.23
C SER A 479 11.47 -24.40 -17.68
N ALA A 480 10.19 -24.11 -17.45
CA ALA A 480 9.51 -22.92 -17.98
C ALA A 480 9.81 -21.63 -17.21
N PHE A 481 10.40 -21.73 -16.01
CA PHE A 481 10.67 -20.60 -15.13
C PHE A 481 12.09 -20.67 -14.58
N ASP A 482 12.75 -19.52 -14.53
CA ASP A 482 14.10 -19.42 -13.97
C ASP A 482 14.10 -19.71 -12.46
N GLU A 483 13.04 -19.31 -11.75
CA GLU A 483 12.96 -19.36 -10.29
C GLU A 483 11.56 -19.79 -9.81
N TYR A 484 11.54 -20.44 -8.65
CA TYR A 484 10.36 -20.97 -7.99
C TYR A 484 10.31 -20.53 -6.52
N PHE A 485 9.10 -20.42 -5.99
CA PHE A 485 8.85 -20.07 -4.59
C PHE A 485 7.99 -21.12 -3.92
N GLU A 486 8.42 -21.56 -2.73
CA GLU A 486 7.63 -22.39 -1.82
C GLU A 486 7.45 -21.70 -0.47
N PHE A 487 6.29 -21.91 0.15
CA PHE A 487 5.91 -21.16 1.35
C PHE A 487 5.89 -22.04 2.59
N TRP A 488 6.35 -21.50 3.71
CA TRP A 488 6.18 -22.12 5.02
C TRP A 488 5.52 -21.15 6.00
N ASP A 489 4.53 -21.65 6.74
CA ASP A 489 3.73 -20.91 7.71
C ASP A 489 4.27 -21.02 9.15
N GLY A 490 5.50 -21.53 9.32
CA GLY A 490 6.10 -21.74 10.63
C GLY A 490 5.44 -22.84 11.46
N ARG A 491 4.66 -23.74 10.84
CA ARG A 491 4.02 -24.86 11.55
C ARG A 491 4.69 -26.20 11.25
N ASN A 492 4.71 -27.06 12.25
CA ASN A 492 5.19 -28.44 12.09
C ASN A 492 4.12 -29.35 11.46
N GLU A 493 4.42 -30.64 11.29
CA GLU A 493 3.48 -31.64 10.73
C GLU A 493 2.14 -31.75 11.48
N LYS A 494 2.09 -31.36 12.76
CA LYS A 494 0.86 -31.38 13.58
C LYS A 494 0.08 -30.07 13.48
N GLY A 495 0.49 -29.14 12.63
CA GLY A 495 -0.13 -27.81 12.49
C GLY A 495 0.17 -26.86 13.64
N LYS A 496 1.10 -27.19 14.54
CA LYS A 496 1.47 -26.31 15.66
C LYS A 496 2.58 -25.36 15.22
N VAL A 497 2.43 -24.07 15.56
CA VAL A 497 3.48 -23.06 15.37
C VAL A 497 4.73 -23.50 16.14
N VAL A 498 5.87 -23.42 15.47
CA VAL A 498 7.15 -23.81 16.05
C VAL A 498 7.73 -22.67 16.91
N PRO A 499 8.56 -22.97 17.93
CA PRO A 499 9.19 -21.94 18.77
C PRO A 499 10.10 -20.98 18.00
N ASN A 500 10.39 -19.82 18.60
CA ASN A 500 11.43 -18.90 18.11
C ASN A 500 12.79 -19.62 18.08
N GLY A 501 13.55 -19.39 17.03
CA GLY A 501 14.85 -20.06 16.85
C GLY A 501 15.28 -20.19 15.40
N VAL A 502 16.40 -20.90 15.21
CA VAL A 502 16.97 -21.18 13.88
C VAL A 502 16.50 -22.54 13.40
N TYR A 503 16.00 -22.55 12.17
CA TYR A 503 15.58 -23.71 11.41
C TYR A 503 16.40 -23.82 10.12
N PHE A 504 16.47 -25.02 9.58
CA PHE A 504 17.14 -25.30 8.31
C PHE A 504 16.13 -25.84 7.32
N TYR A 505 16.29 -25.51 6.04
CA TYR A 505 15.56 -26.20 4.98
C TYR A 505 16.54 -26.90 4.06
N ARG A 506 16.09 -28.04 3.51
CA ARG A 506 16.79 -28.80 2.48
C ARG A 506 15.87 -28.90 1.27
N ILE A 507 16.43 -28.65 0.08
CA ILE A 507 15.77 -28.79 -1.21
C ILE A 507 16.49 -29.90 -1.98
N ASP A 508 15.78 -30.98 -2.29
CA ASP A 508 16.24 -32.00 -3.21
C ASP A 508 15.69 -31.68 -4.60
N ILE A 509 16.56 -31.57 -5.62
CA ILE A 509 16.20 -31.23 -7.00
C ILE A 509 16.62 -32.40 -7.90
N GLY A 510 15.68 -33.29 -8.20
CA GLY A 510 15.96 -34.52 -8.95
C GLY A 510 17.10 -35.34 -8.30
N ASN A 511 18.16 -35.60 -9.06
CA ASN A 511 19.35 -36.34 -8.60
C ASN A 511 20.56 -35.43 -8.31
N ASN A 512 20.37 -34.11 -8.27
CA ASN A 512 21.45 -33.16 -8.01
C ASN A 512 21.79 -33.10 -6.51
N ASP A 513 22.92 -32.47 -6.19
CA ASP A 513 23.27 -32.18 -4.80
C ASP A 513 22.19 -31.30 -4.13
N PRO A 514 21.79 -31.63 -2.90
CA PRO A 514 20.74 -30.89 -2.21
C PRO A 514 21.19 -29.48 -1.83
N LEU A 515 20.28 -28.53 -1.97
CA LEU A 515 20.47 -27.16 -1.51
C LEU A 515 20.05 -27.03 -0.04
N PHE A 516 20.73 -26.16 0.69
CA PHE A 516 20.41 -25.89 2.09
C PHE A 516 20.33 -24.38 2.34
N GLY A 517 19.42 -24.00 3.23
CA GLY A 517 19.40 -22.65 3.76
C GLY A 517 18.88 -22.60 5.19
N LYS A 518 18.88 -21.39 5.74
CA LYS A 518 18.54 -21.10 7.14
C LYS A 518 17.32 -20.20 7.22
N ILE A 519 16.53 -20.39 8.27
CA ILE A 519 15.36 -19.58 8.58
C ILE A 519 15.44 -19.21 10.06
N MET A 520 15.27 -17.94 10.39
CA MET A 520 15.16 -17.45 11.75
C MET A 520 13.71 -17.07 12.03
N ILE A 521 13.14 -17.65 13.08
CA ILE A 521 11.77 -17.38 13.52
C ILE A 521 11.81 -16.46 14.74
N LEU A 522 11.07 -15.35 14.66
CA LEU A 522 10.85 -14.40 15.73
C LEU A 522 9.35 -14.09 15.82
N ASN A 523 8.69 -14.65 16.84
CA ASN A 523 7.35 -14.23 17.26
C ASN A 523 7.41 -13.21 18.40
#